data_AF-A0A8J6DU42-F1
#
_entry.id   AF-A0A8J6DU42-F1
#
_cell.length_a   1.000
_cell.length_b   1.000
_cell.length_c   1.000
_cell.angle_alpha   90.00
_cell.angle_beta   90.00
_cell.angle_gamma   90.00
#
_symmetry.space_group_name_H-M   'P 1'
#
loop_
_entity.id
_entity.type
_entity.pdbx_description
1 polymer ?
#
loop_
_entity_poly.entity_id
_entity_poly.type
_entity_poly.pdbx_seq_one_letter_code
_entity_poly.pdbx_strand_id
1 'polypeptide(L)'
;MDGPRNCFASHPLSAQAHFFSLKVRTQRAGFKNRAGAVVSELAKMSFPKYEPSPLATRPTTLEPAEYDISPETRQAQAERLAIRSRLKREYLLQYNDPRRQVLIEDPALVRWTHARSANIYPNFKPTPKNSLLGALIGVGPLFFWYYVLKTDRVSIITCHLSICV
;
A
#
# COMPACT_ATOMS: atom_id res chain seq x y z
N MET A 1 75.57 -63.55 -20.33
CA MET A 1 76.35 -62.56 -19.56
C MET A 1 75.42 -62.03 -18.48
N ASP A 2 75.73 -62.43 -17.25
CA ASP A 2 75.29 -61.97 -15.93
C ASP A 2 73.79 -62.03 -15.51
N GLY A 3 73.45 -63.12 -14.81
CA GLY A 3 73.20 -63.08 -13.35
C GLY A 3 71.83 -62.62 -12.81
N PRO A 4 71.39 -63.10 -11.63
CA PRO A 4 70.04 -63.67 -11.50
C PRO A 4 69.19 -63.25 -10.27
N ARG A 5 67.95 -63.76 -10.24
CA ARG A 5 67.10 -64.18 -9.09
C ARG A 5 66.34 -63.15 -8.23
N ASN A 6 65.02 -63.12 -8.46
CA ASN A 6 63.87 -63.38 -7.56
C ASN A 6 63.84 -62.82 -6.13
N CYS A 7 62.72 -62.16 -5.77
CA CYS A 7 62.04 -62.32 -4.47
C CYS A 7 60.51 -62.16 -4.60
N PHE A 8 59.79 -63.17 -4.10
CA PHE A 8 58.35 -63.27 -3.86
C PHE A 8 57.88 -62.28 -2.76
N ALA A 9 56.65 -61.77 -2.86
CA ALA A 9 55.81 -61.48 -1.68
C ALA A 9 54.31 -61.48 -2.06
N SER A 10 53.61 -62.47 -1.54
CA SER A 10 52.15 -62.63 -1.44
C SER A 10 51.51 -61.59 -0.52
N HIS A 11 50.28 -61.13 -0.80
CA HIS A 11 49.18 -61.04 0.18
C HIS A 11 47.80 -60.84 -0.51
N PRO A 12 46.69 -61.32 0.09
CA PRO A 12 45.39 -61.52 -0.58
C PRO A 12 44.26 -60.64 0.02
N LEU A 13 43.04 -60.92 -0.47
CA LEU A 13 41.71 -60.57 0.07
C LEU A 13 41.15 -59.20 -0.37
N SER A 14 40.08 -59.15 -1.19
CA SER A 14 38.71 -59.63 -0.91
C SER A 14 38.05 -58.85 0.24
N ALA A 15 36.87 -58.26 -0.07
CA ALA A 15 35.93 -57.63 0.84
C ALA A 15 36.18 -56.15 1.23
N GLN A 16 36.09 -55.25 0.24
CA GLN A 16 35.75 -53.84 0.45
C GLN A 16 34.49 -53.46 -0.36
N ALA A 17 33.43 -54.28 -0.29
CA ALA A 17 32.15 -54.04 -0.97
C ALA A 17 31.00 -53.64 -0.03
N HIS A 18 31.29 -53.16 1.20
CA HIS A 18 30.25 -52.81 2.18
C HIS A 18 30.26 -51.35 2.66
N PHE A 19 31.18 -50.50 2.18
CA PHE A 19 31.26 -49.10 2.64
C PHE A 19 30.48 -48.11 1.76
N PHE A 20 30.04 -48.50 0.57
CA PHE A 20 29.40 -47.59 -0.38
C PHE A 20 27.90 -47.35 -0.15
N SER A 21 27.23 -48.19 0.67
CA SER A 21 25.77 -48.11 0.86
C SER A 21 25.33 -47.19 2.02
N LEU A 22 26.22 -46.88 2.97
CA LEU A 22 25.91 -46.02 4.13
C LEU A 22 26.17 -44.53 3.88
N LYS A 23 26.95 -44.17 2.84
CA LYS A 23 27.22 -42.76 2.49
C LYS A 23 26.11 -42.12 1.65
N VAL A 24 25.27 -42.90 0.99
CA VAL A 24 24.17 -42.39 0.14
C VAL A 24 22.93 -42.03 0.96
N ARG A 25 22.73 -42.62 2.15
CA ARG A 25 21.57 -42.32 3.02
C ARG A 25 21.73 -41.04 3.85
N THR A 26 22.96 -40.62 4.15
CA THR A 26 23.27 -39.42 4.96
C THR A 26 23.41 -38.12 4.16
N GLN A 27 23.26 -38.16 2.83
CA GLN A 27 23.14 -36.93 2.01
C GLN A 27 21.67 -36.47 1.88
N ARG A 28 20.69 -37.38 2.01
CA ARG A 28 19.26 -37.05 1.85
C ARG A 28 18.64 -36.34 3.06
N ALA A 29 19.23 -36.51 4.25
CA ALA A 29 18.70 -35.92 5.49
C ALA A 29 19.14 -34.45 5.71
N GLY A 30 20.28 -34.02 5.13
CA GLY A 30 20.77 -32.63 5.23
C GLY A 30 20.23 -31.69 4.15
N PHE A 31 19.66 -32.22 3.06
CA PHE A 31 19.20 -31.38 1.93
C PHE A 31 17.83 -30.74 2.16
N LYS A 32 16.94 -31.39 2.94
CA LYS A 32 15.58 -30.88 3.20
C LYS A 32 15.56 -29.59 4.02
N ASN A 33 16.50 -29.43 4.97
CA ASN A 33 16.57 -28.23 5.83
C ASN A 33 17.34 -27.08 5.17
N ARG A 34 18.18 -27.39 4.17
CA ARG A 34 18.94 -26.40 3.40
C ARG A 34 18.07 -25.67 2.39
N ALA A 35 17.12 -26.36 1.75
CA ALA A 35 16.14 -25.73 0.87
C ALA A 35 15.26 -24.72 1.64
N GLY A 36 14.79 -25.07 2.85
CA GLY A 36 14.01 -24.16 3.70
C GLY A 36 14.80 -22.93 4.15
N ALA A 37 16.07 -23.11 4.54
CA ALA A 37 16.96 -22.01 4.92
C ALA A 37 17.34 -21.10 3.74
N VAL A 38 17.52 -21.66 2.55
CA VAL A 38 17.82 -20.87 1.34
C VAL A 38 16.58 -20.10 0.87
N VAL A 39 15.38 -20.65 0.99
CA VAL A 39 14.13 -19.91 0.68
C VAL A 39 13.89 -18.77 1.66
N SER A 40 14.18 -18.95 2.95
CA SER A 40 14.07 -17.87 3.94
C SER A 40 15.18 -16.82 3.82
N GLU A 41 16.37 -17.19 3.37
CA GLU A 41 17.46 -16.26 3.03
C GLU A 41 17.13 -15.46 1.75
N LEU A 42 16.58 -16.12 0.72
CA LEU A 42 16.12 -15.48 -0.52
C LEU A 42 14.95 -14.51 -0.29
N ALA A 43 14.05 -14.84 0.64
CA ALA A 43 12.98 -13.93 1.05
C ALA A 43 13.54 -12.65 1.70
N LYS A 44 14.65 -12.75 2.44
CA LYS A 44 15.35 -11.59 3.04
C LYS A 44 16.16 -10.77 2.03
N MET A 45 16.63 -11.37 0.94
CA MET A 45 17.34 -10.67 -0.15
C MET A 45 16.39 -9.98 -1.15
N SER A 46 15.07 -10.14 -0.99
CA SER A 46 14.08 -9.48 -1.83
C SER A 46 13.79 -8.06 -1.33
N PHE A 47 13.60 -7.12 -2.26
CA PHE A 47 13.18 -5.76 -1.90
C PHE A 47 11.82 -5.82 -1.19
N PRO A 48 11.64 -5.05 -0.08
CA PRO A 48 10.38 -5.04 0.64
C PRO A 48 9.24 -4.56 -0.27
N LYS A 49 8.11 -5.27 -0.24
CA LYS A 49 6.92 -4.91 -1.00
C LYS A 49 6.32 -3.62 -0.44
N TYR A 50 5.92 -2.72 -1.32
CA TYR A 50 5.23 -1.48 -0.93
C TYR A 50 3.80 -1.79 -0.47
N GLU A 51 3.46 -1.33 0.73
CA GLU A 51 2.11 -1.43 1.30
C GLU A 51 1.40 -0.08 1.18
N PRO A 52 0.32 0.02 0.38
CA PRO A 52 -0.42 1.27 0.22
C PRO A 52 -1.20 1.62 1.49
N SER A 53 -1.35 2.92 1.75
CA SER A 53 -2.21 3.45 2.81
C SER A 53 -3.16 4.52 2.27
N PRO A 54 -4.24 4.87 2.97
CA PRO A 54 -5.19 5.90 2.50
C PRO A 54 -4.54 7.25 2.18
N LEU A 55 -3.43 7.59 2.85
CA LEU A 55 -2.69 8.83 2.64
C LEU A 55 -1.43 8.64 1.77
N ALA A 56 -1.03 7.41 1.49
CA ALA A 56 0.11 7.08 0.63
C ALA A 56 -0.31 6.05 -0.41
N THR A 57 -0.74 6.55 -1.57
CA THR A 57 -1.12 5.72 -2.71
C THR A 57 0.11 5.04 -3.31
N ARG A 58 -0.09 3.82 -3.82
CA ARG A 58 0.94 3.08 -4.53
C ARG A 58 1.41 3.83 -5.78
N PRO A 59 2.72 3.87 -6.06
CA PRO A 59 3.22 4.51 -7.27
C PRO A 59 2.75 3.76 -8.52
N THR A 60 2.46 4.51 -9.60
CA THR A 60 1.92 3.98 -10.86
C THR A 60 2.78 2.86 -11.45
N THR A 61 4.11 2.97 -11.36
CA THR A 61 5.05 1.96 -11.91
C THR A 61 4.97 0.61 -11.20
N LEU A 62 4.48 0.60 -9.96
CA LEU A 62 4.36 -0.59 -9.16
C LEU A 62 2.97 -1.21 -9.28
N GLU A 63 1.97 -0.47 -9.77
CA GLU A 63 0.63 -1.00 -10.00
C GLU A 63 0.66 -2.09 -11.10
N PRO A 64 0.21 -3.33 -10.82
CA PRO A 64 0.24 -4.40 -11.81
C PRO A 64 -0.66 -4.08 -13.00
N ALA A 65 -1.76 -3.35 -12.76
CA ALA A 65 -2.73 -2.96 -13.77
C ALA A 65 -2.17 -2.00 -14.84
N GLU A 66 -1.03 -1.34 -14.57
CA GLU A 66 -0.36 -0.48 -15.56
C GLU A 66 0.17 -1.30 -16.75
N TYR A 67 0.56 -2.55 -16.49
CA TYR A 67 1.13 -3.45 -17.51
C TYR A 67 0.07 -4.31 -18.20
N ASP A 68 -1.21 -4.10 -17.91
CA ASP A 68 -2.30 -4.85 -18.52
C ASP A 68 -2.51 -4.45 -19.98
N ILE A 69 -2.09 -5.34 -20.89
CA ILE A 69 -2.18 -5.15 -22.35
C ILE A 69 -3.50 -5.63 -22.97
N SER A 70 -4.55 -5.80 -22.17
CA SER A 70 -5.82 -6.32 -22.65
C SER A 70 -6.50 -5.36 -23.65
N PRO A 71 -7.33 -5.88 -24.58
CA PRO A 71 -7.99 -5.03 -25.56
C PRO A 71 -9.00 -4.07 -24.90
N GLU A 72 -9.67 -4.48 -23.80
CA GLU A 72 -10.63 -3.59 -23.13
C GLU A 72 -9.96 -2.38 -22.46
N THR A 73 -8.77 -2.54 -21.87
CA THR A 73 -8.06 -1.41 -21.24
C THR A 73 -7.62 -0.40 -22.29
N ARG A 74 -7.16 -0.86 -23.46
CA ARG A 74 -6.80 0.00 -24.59
C ARG A 74 -7.99 0.80 -25.11
N GLN A 75 -9.17 0.18 -25.23
CA GLN A 75 -10.39 0.86 -25.63
C GLN A 75 -10.78 1.94 -24.61
N ALA A 76 -10.81 1.59 -23.32
CA ALA A 76 -11.11 2.54 -22.26
C ALA A 76 -10.10 3.71 -22.20
N GLN A 77 -8.81 3.44 -22.44
CA GLN A 77 -7.78 4.47 -22.54
C GLN A 77 -8.02 5.38 -23.75
N ALA A 78 -8.31 4.81 -24.93
CA ALA A 78 -8.59 5.58 -26.14
C ALA A 78 -9.82 6.47 -25.97
N GLU A 79 -10.89 5.98 -25.35
CA GLU A 79 -12.10 6.74 -25.03
C GLU A 79 -11.80 7.90 -24.07
N ARG A 80 -11.07 7.64 -22.97
CA ARG A 80 -10.64 8.68 -22.02
C ARG A 80 -9.77 9.74 -22.71
N LEU A 81 -8.85 9.32 -23.58
CA LEU A 81 -7.99 10.22 -24.35
C LEU A 81 -8.77 11.04 -25.38
N ALA A 82 -9.77 10.46 -26.02
CA ALA A 82 -10.67 11.15 -26.95
C ALA A 82 -11.48 12.24 -26.22
N ILE A 83 -12.00 11.93 -25.03
CA ILE A 83 -12.69 12.93 -24.19
C ILE A 83 -11.71 14.04 -23.77
N ARG A 84 -10.51 13.67 -23.29
CA ARG A 84 -9.49 14.63 -22.86
C ARG A 84 -9.05 15.56 -23.99
N SER A 85 -8.83 15.02 -25.19
CA SER A 85 -8.40 15.80 -26.35
C SER A 85 -9.51 16.73 -26.84
N ARG A 86 -10.77 16.29 -26.83
CA ARG A 86 -11.94 17.12 -27.14
C ARG A 86 -12.04 18.31 -26.18
N LEU A 87 -12.05 18.06 -24.88
CA LEU A 87 -12.15 19.11 -23.85
C LEU A 87 -10.96 20.10 -23.91
N LYS A 88 -9.73 19.59 -24.13
CA LYS A 88 -8.55 20.44 -24.29
C LYS A 88 -8.67 21.35 -25.53
N ARG A 89 -9.17 20.82 -26.64
CA ARG A 89 -9.39 21.59 -27.87
C ARG A 89 -10.41 22.71 -27.64
N GLU A 90 -11.54 22.42 -27.01
CA GLU A 90 -12.58 23.41 -26.68
C GLU A 90 -12.01 24.54 -25.82
N TYR A 91 -11.26 24.20 -24.77
CA TYR A 91 -10.57 25.18 -23.93
C TYR A 91 -9.58 26.05 -24.72
N LEU A 92 -8.73 25.44 -25.55
CA LEU A 92 -7.71 26.17 -26.31
C LEU A 92 -8.33 27.11 -27.35
N LEU A 93 -9.46 26.76 -27.97
CA LEU A 93 -10.18 27.64 -28.89
C LEU A 93 -10.66 28.91 -28.18
N GLN A 94 -11.22 28.77 -26.98
CA GLN A 94 -11.66 29.92 -26.18
C GLN A 94 -10.48 30.73 -25.63
N TYR A 95 -9.39 30.04 -25.25
CA TYR A 95 -8.20 30.69 -24.70
C TYR A 95 -7.46 31.54 -25.74
N ASN A 96 -7.36 31.06 -26.98
CA ASN A 96 -6.60 31.71 -28.04
C ASN A 96 -7.38 32.80 -28.81
N ASP A 97 -8.65 33.08 -28.47
CA ASP A 97 -9.44 34.13 -29.14
C ASP A 97 -8.97 35.53 -28.69
N PRO A 98 -8.39 36.35 -29.60
CA PRO A 98 -7.90 37.68 -29.26
C PRO A 98 -9.00 38.67 -28.89
N ARG A 99 -10.25 38.39 -29.22
CA ARG A 99 -11.38 39.28 -28.94
C ARG A 99 -11.97 39.07 -27.54
N ARG A 100 -11.57 38.02 -26.84
CA ARG A 100 -12.15 37.64 -25.55
C ARG A 100 -11.55 38.47 -24.42
N GLN A 101 -12.43 39.10 -23.64
CA GLN A 101 -12.07 39.94 -22.48
C GLN A 101 -12.53 39.34 -21.14
N VAL A 102 -13.34 38.26 -21.16
CA VAL A 102 -14.00 37.67 -19.98
C VAL A 102 -13.29 36.38 -19.54
N LEU A 103 -13.36 36.03 -18.26
CA LEU A 103 -12.88 34.76 -17.71
C LEU A 103 -13.54 33.54 -18.38
N ILE A 104 -12.78 32.44 -18.57
CA ILE A 104 -13.34 31.16 -19.05
C ILE A 104 -14.09 30.51 -17.89
N GLU A 105 -15.39 30.25 -18.07
CA GLU A 105 -16.16 29.46 -17.12
C GLU A 105 -15.92 27.96 -17.36
N ASP A 106 -15.40 27.26 -16.35
CA ASP A 106 -15.27 25.81 -16.40
C ASP A 106 -16.55 25.15 -15.84
N PRO A 107 -17.35 24.46 -16.68
CA PRO A 107 -18.56 23.78 -16.21
C PRO A 107 -18.26 22.67 -15.19
N ALA A 108 -17.05 22.09 -15.18
CA ALA A 108 -16.67 21.11 -14.18
C ALA A 108 -16.53 21.76 -12.78
N LEU A 109 -15.94 22.95 -12.70
CA LEU A 109 -15.83 23.71 -11.46
C LEU A 109 -17.22 24.14 -10.96
N VAL A 110 -18.08 24.62 -11.83
CA VAL A 110 -19.47 25.02 -11.47
C VAL A 110 -20.25 23.82 -10.93
N ARG A 111 -20.13 22.65 -11.57
CA ARG A 111 -20.79 21.42 -11.07
C ARG A 111 -20.18 20.94 -9.75
N TRP A 112 -18.86 21.04 -9.57
CA TRP A 112 -18.19 20.68 -8.33
C TRP A 112 -18.61 21.58 -7.16
N THR A 113 -18.64 22.90 -7.37
CA THR A 113 -19.12 23.86 -6.37
C THR A 113 -20.58 23.61 -6.03
N HIS A 114 -21.44 23.44 -7.04
CA HIS A 114 -22.85 23.09 -6.85
C HIS A 114 -23.03 21.79 -6.04
N ALA A 115 -22.23 20.76 -6.33
CA ALA A 115 -22.27 19.50 -5.59
C ALA A 115 -21.94 19.68 -4.11
N ARG A 116 -21.06 20.64 -3.78
CA ARG A 116 -20.63 20.94 -2.40
C ARG A 116 -21.50 21.97 -1.68
N SER A 117 -22.35 22.73 -2.36
CA SER A 117 -23.17 23.78 -1.74
C SER A 117 -24.67 23.45 -1.79
N ALA A 118 -25.21 23.23 -2.98
CA ALA A 118 -26.64 23.11 -3.21
C ALA A 118 -27.14 21.66 -3.14
N ASN A 119 -26.27 20.68 -3.45
CA ASN A 119 -26.69 19.28 -3.60
C ASN A 119 -26.67 18.45 -2.29
N ILE A 120 -26.36 19.07 -1.14
CA ILE A 120 -26.18 18.35 0.13
C ILE A 120 -27.54 17.93 0.72
N TYR A 121 -28.44 18.89 0.95
CA TYR A 121 -29.73 18.64 1.57
C TYR A 121 -30.71 17.83 0.71
N PRO A 122 -30.78 18.02 -0.62
CA PRO A 122 -31.68 17.23 -1.46
C PRO A 122 -31.39 15.72 -1.43
N ASN A 123 -30.13 15.33 -1.25
CA ASN A 123 -29.72 13.91 -1.17
C ASN A 123 -29.55 13.41 0.27
N PHE A 124 -29.80 14.26 1.27
CA PHE A 124 -29.67 13.87 2.66
C PHE A 124 -30.85 12.98 3.06
N LYS A 125 -30.54 11.74 3.45
CA LYS A 125 -31.52 10.82 4.02
C LYS A 125 -31.33 10.77 5.54
N PRO A 126 -32.36 11.09 6.34
CA PRO A 126 -32.28 10.98 7.79
C PRO A 126 -32.22 9.48 8.15
N THR A 127 -31.00 8.98 8.32
CA THR A 127 -30.71 7.60 8.75
C THR A 127 -30.17 7.61 10.18
N PRO A 128 -30.36 6.53 10.95
CA PRO A 128 -29.89 6.49 12.35
C PRO A 128 -28.37 6.65 12.46
N LYS A 129 -27.59 6.13 11.49
CA LYS A 129 -26.13 6.29 11.45
C LYS A 129 -25.72 7.76 11.26
N ASN A 130 -26.35 8.46 10.33
CA ASN A 130 -26.07 9.88 10.07
C ASN A 130 -26.49 10.76 11.26
N SER A 131 -27.65 10.46 11.85
CA SER A 131 -28.14 11.17 13.04
C SER A 131 -27.22 10.97 14.24
N LEU A 132 -26.75 9.74 14.48
CA LEU A 132 -25.81 9.44 15.56
C LEU A 132 -24.48 10.16 15.36
N LEU A 133 -23.91 10.13 14.15
CA LEU A 133 -22.67 10.83 13.84
C LEU A 133 -22.81 12.35 14.02
N GLY A 134 -23.94 12.91 13.56
CA GLY A 134 -24.26 14.32 13.74
C GLY A 134 -24.41 14.71 15.21
N ALA A 135 -25.06 13.88 16.03
CA ALA A 135 -25.19 14.15 17.46
C ALA A 135 -23.86 14.04 18.21
N LEU A 136 -23.03 13.03 17.90
CA LEU A 136 -21.72 12.85 18.53
C LEU A 136 -20.75 13.98 18.18
N ILE A 137 -20.65 14.34 16.90
CA ILE A 137 -19.73 15.39 16.44
C ILE A 137 -20.29 16.79 16.72
N GLY A 138 -21.60 16.97 16.64
CA GLY A 138 -22.27 18.25 16.86
C GLY A 138 -22.40 18.60 18.34
N VAL A 139 -22.88 17.68 19.17
CA VAL A 139 -23.18 17.94 20.59
C VAL A 139 -22.05 17.50 21.52
N GLY A 140 -21.28 16.47 21.13
CA GLY A 140 -20.17 15.95 21.93
C GLY A 140 -19.15 17.02 22.35
N PRO A 141 -18.63 17.85 21.43
CA PRO A 141 -17.69 18.92 21.77
C PRO A 141 -18.28 19.96 22.72
N LEU A 142 -19.59 20.25 22.64
CA LEU A 142 -20.24 21.20 23.56
C LEU A 142 -20.22 20.68 25.00
N PHE A 143 -20.57 19.41 25.19
CA PHE A 143 -20.47 18.80 26.52
C PHE A 143 -19.04 18.74 27.01
N PHE A 144 -18.10 18.33 26.14
CA PHE A 144 -16.68 18.29 26.47
C PHE A 144 -16.18 19.64 26.98
N TRP A 145 -16.41 20.72 26.24
CA TRP A 145 -15.98 22.06 26.64
C TRP A 145 -16.75 22.62 27.84
N TYR A 146 -18.04 22.29 27.98
CA TYR A 146 -18.80 22.65 29.17
C TYR A 146 -18.14 22.11 30.43
N TYR A 147 -17.75 20.83 30.45
CA TYR A 147 -17.11 20.23 31.63
C TYR A 147 -15.73 20.81 31.91
N VAL A 148 -14.89 21.00 30.89
CA VAL A 148 -13.55 21.62 31.05
C VAL A 148 -13.66 23.03 31.63
N LEU A 149 -14.50 23.88 31.05
CA LEU A 149 -14.69 25.25 31.54
C LEU A 149 -15.35 25.27 32.93
N LYS A 150 -16.24 24.32 33.22
CA LYS A 150 -16.88 24.21 34.53
C LYS A 150 -15.86 23.83 35.61
N THR A 151 -14.96 22.89 35.34
CA THR A 151 -13.91 22.50 36.28
C THR A 151 -12.94 23.65 36.54
N ASP A 152 -12.55 24.40 35.50
CA ASP A 152 -11.65 25.55 35.64
C ASP A 152 -12.28 26.69 36.46
N ARG A 153 -13.57 26.99 36.27
CA ARG A 153 -14.24 28.02 37.08
C ARG A 153 -14.39 27.61 38.54
N VAL A 154 -14.70 26.34 38.80
CA VAL A 154 -14.85 25.86 40.18
C VAL A 154 -13.50 25.89 40.90
N SER A 155 -12.41 25.46 40.26
CA SER A 155 -11.07 25.46 40.84
C SER A 155 -10.53 26.86 41.11
N ILE A 156 -10.78 27.83 40.23
CA ILE A 156 -10.39 29.24 40.45
C ILE A 156 -11.15 29.84 41.64
N ILE A 157 -12.45 29.56 41.77
CA ILE A 157 -13.27 30.10 42.87
C ILE A 157 -12.86 29.47 44.21
N THR A 158 -12.61 28.15 44.27
CA THR A 158 -12.12 27.51 45.50
C THR A 158 -10.70 27.91 45.86
N CYS A 159 -9.78 28.07 44.90
CA CYS A 159 -8.44 28.62 45.18
C CYS A 159 -8.50 30.07 45.70
N HIS A 160 -9.35 30.91 45.10
CA HIS A 160 -9.49 32.30 45.56
C HIS A 160 -10.13 32.38 46.96
N LEU A 161 -11.10 31.51 47.27
CA LEU A 161 -11.63 31.42 48.64
C LEU A 161 -10.58 30.89 49.64
N SER A 162 -9.74 29.94 49.22
CA SER A 162 -8.68 29.36 50.05
C SER A 162 -7.49 30.29 50.32
N ILE A 163 -7.26 31.30 49.47
CA ILE A 163 -6.21 32.32 49.64
C ILE A 163 -6.73 33.52 50.47
N CYS A 164 -8.05 33.72 50.53
CA CYS A 164 -8.68 34.82 51.28
C CYS A 164 -9.11 34.47 52.72
N VAL A 165 -8.85 33.24 53.19
CA VAL A 165 -9.05 32.78 54.59
C VAL A 165 -7.69 32.58 55.23
#